data_AF-I3UF31-F1
#
_entry.id   AF-I3UF31-F1
#
_cell.length_a   1.000
_cell.length_b   1.000
_cell.length_c   1.000
_cell.angle_alpha   90.00
_cell.angle_beta   90.00
_cell.angle_gamma   90.00
#
_symmetry.space_group_name_H-M   'P 1'
#
loop_
_entity.id
_entity.type
_entity.pdbx_description
1 polymer ?
#
loop_
_entity_poly.entity_id
_entity_poly.type
_entity_poly.pdbx_seq_one_letter_code
_entity_poly.pdbx_strand_id
1 'polypeptide(L)' 'MIAYPQFNPIALEIGPLKIHWYGLMYVAAFALLWILGKYRIKKG' A
#
# COMPACT_ATOMS: atom_id res chain seq x y z
N MET A 1 24.58 -11.53 15.56
CA MET A 1 23.11 -11.40 15.68
C MET A 1 22.70 -10.16 14.92
N ILE A 2 21.82 -10.27 13.92
CA ILE A 2 21.33 -9.10 13.16
C ILE A 2 20.22 -8.48 13.99
N ALA A 3 20.41 -7.25 14.46
CA ALA A 3 19.37 -6.53 15.19
C ALA A 3 18.18 -6.28 14.24
N TYR A 4 16.99 -6.70 14.66
CA TYR A 4 15.78 -6.41 13.89
C TYR A 4 15.55 -4.89 13.92
N PRO A 5 15.50 -4.23 12.75
CA PRO A 5 15.18 -2.81 12.71
C PRO A 5 13.76 -2.60 13.20
N GLN A 6 13.59 -1.76 14.22
CA GLN A 6 12.29 -1.35 14.73
C GLN A 6 11.63 -0.44 13.70
N PHE A 7 10.86 -1.02 12.79
CA PHE A 7 10.14 -0.29 11.76
C PHE A 7 8.84 0.29 12.34
N ASN A 8 8.61 1.59 12.15
CA ASN A 8 7.36 2.22 12.56
C ASN A 8 6.24 1.82 11.57
N PRO A 9 5.19 1.11 12.02
CA PRO A 9 4.13 0.63 11.11
C PRO A 9 3.25 1.76 10.56
N ILE A 10 3.37 2.97 11.10
CA ILE A 10 2.56 4.12 10.75
C ILE A 10 3.27 4.93 9.67
N ALA A 11 2.63 5.04 8.51
CA ALA A 11 3.13 5.78 7.37
C ALA A 11 2.84 7.27 7.48
N LEU A 12 1.60 7.62 7.90
CA LEU A 12 1.12 8.99 8.03
C LEU A 12 0.19 9.10 9.24
N GLU A 13 0.37 10.13 10.04
CA GLU A 13 -0.53 10.48 11.15
C GLU A 13 -1.18 11.83 10.87
N ILE A 14 -2.51 11.84 10.74
CA ILE A 14 -3.30 13.06 10.56
C ILE A 14 -4.28 13.14 11.74
N GLY A 15 -3.85 13.79 12.82
CA GLY A 15 -4.62 13.90 14.06
C GLY A 15 -4.96 12.52 14.65
N PRO A 16 -6.25 12.16 14.83
CA PRO A 16 -6.64 10.83 15.33
C PRO A 16 -6.50 9.71 14.29
N LEU A 17 -6.24 10.04 13.01
CA LEU A 17 -6.20 9.08 11.93
C LEU A 17 -4.77 8.60 11.68
N LYS A 18 -4.53 7.30 11.92
CA LYS A 18 -3.23 6.63 11.68
C LYS A 18 -3.30 5.76 10.44
N ILE A 19 -2.61 6.19 9.39
CA ILE A 19 -2.47 5.43 8.15
C ILE A 19 -1.27 4.49 8.31
N HIS A 20 -1.53 3.20 8.24
CA HIS A 20 -0.50 2.17 8.35
C HIS A 20 0.03 1.79 6.96
N TRP A 21 1.31 1.38 6.90
CA TRP A 21 1.94 0.89 5.67
C TRP A 21 1.19 -0.28 5.04
N TYR A 22 0.66 -1.19 5.87
CA TYR A 22 -0.15 -2.31 5.40
C TYR A 22 -1.38 -1.81 4.63
N GLY A 23 -2.14 -0.86 5.17
CA GLY A 23 -3.31 -0.30 4.50
C GLY A 23 -2.95 0.39 3.17
N LEU A 24 -1.84 1.14 3.16
CA LEU A 24 -1.33 1.81 1.96
C LEU A 24 -0.97 0.79 0.86
N MET A 25 -0.36 -0.33 1.24
CA MET A 25 -0.06 -1.44 0.33
C MET A 25 -1.31 -2.06 -0.28
N TYR A 26 -2.41 -2.25 0.46
CA TYR A 26 -3.67 -2.75 -0.13
C TYR A 26 -4.23 -1.80 -1.18
N VAL A 27 -4.25 -0.50 -0.88
CA VAL A 27 -4.75 0.51 -1.81
C VAL A 27 -3.90 0.52 -3.08
N ALA A 28 -2.56 0.47 -2.93
CA ALA A 28 -1.65 0.42 -4.07
C ALA A 28 -1.85 -0.85 -4.91
N ALA A 29 -1.93 -2.03 -4.27
CA ALA A 29 -2.14 -3.30 -4.97
C ALA A 29 -3.48 -3.31 -5.72
N PHE A 30 -4.55 -2.83 -5.09
CA PHE A 30 -5.87 -2.74 -5.70
C PHE A 30 -5.87 -1.78 -6.90
N ALA A 31 -5.27 -0.60 -6.76
CA ALA A 31 -5.14 0.36 -7.84
C ALA A 31 -4.35 -0.22 -9.03
N LEU A 32 -3.25 -0.93 -8.76
CA LEU A 32 -2.46 -1.60 -9.80
C LEU A 32 -3.27 -2.68 -10.52
N LEU A 33 -3.98 -3.54 -9.78
CA LEU A 33 -4.85 -4.56 -10.37
C LEU A 33 -5.95 -3.95 -11.24
N TRP A 34 -6.57 -2.87 -10.77
CA TRP A 34 -7.61 -2.17 -11.52
C TRP A 34 -7.07 -1.57 -12.83
N ILE A 35 -5.92 -0.88 -12.76
CA ILE A 35 -5.28 -0.26 -13.93
C ILE A 35 -4.84 -1.34 -14.93
N LEU A 36 -4.19 -2.40 -14.45
CA LEU A 36 -3.73 -3.51 -15.29
C LEU A 36 -4.90 -4.27 -15.92
N GLY A 37 -5.97 -4.52 -15.17
CA GLY A 37 -7.21 -5.11 -15.67
C GLY A 37 -7.83 -4.27 -16.79
N LYS A 38 -7.98 -2.96 -16.57
CA LYS A 38 -8.45 -2.04 -17.61
C LYS A 38 -7.52 -1.99 -18.82
N TYR A 39 -6.20 -2.02 -18.61
CA TYR A 39 -5.23 -2.03 -19.70
C TYR A 39 -5.30 -3.33 -20.52
N ARG A 40 -5.56 -4.48 -19.89
CA ARG A 40 -5.80 -5.75 -20.60
C ARG A 40 -7.08 -5.74 -21.39
N ILE A 41 -8.19 -5.28 -20.81
CA ILE A 41 -9.48 -5.19 -21.52
C ILE A 41 -9.37 -4.29 -22.75
N LYS A 42 -8.60 -3.20 -22.69
CA LYS A 42 -8.40 -2.30 -23.84
C LYS A 42 -7.47 -2.89 -24.92
N LYS A 43 -6.65 -3.88 -24.58
CA LYS A 43 -5.64 -4.45 -25.48
C LYS A 43 -6.06 -5.77 -26.12
N GLY A 44 -7.05 -6.47 -25.53
CA GLY A 44 -7.75 -7.60 -26.15
C GLY A 44 -8.91 -7.12 -26.99
#